data_AF-A0A661JKA5-F1
#
_entry.id   AF-A0A661JKA5-F1
#
_cell.length_a   1.000
_cell.length_b   1.000
_cell.length_c   1.000
_cell.angle_alpha   90.00
_cell.angle_beta   90.00
_cell.angle_gamma   90.00
#
_symmetry.space_group_name_H-M   'P 1'
#
loop_
_entity.id
_entity.type
_entity.pdbx_description
1 polymer ?
#
loop_
_entity_poly.entity_id
_entity_poly.type
_entity_poly.pdbx_seq_one_letter_code
_entity_poly.pdbx_strand_id
1 'polypeptide(L)' 'YRGSGNRKLYELITHLRDLFYKYRVFILSIEGMPQICLQDHREMLKVMRSGDARKVERMVREHINRGKEQLMQEIEKGRI' A
#
# COMPACT_ATOMS: atom_id res chain seq x y z
N TYR A 1 4.34 -7.82 -8.79
CA TYR A 1 4.31 -9.27 -8.50
C TYR A 1 4.70 -10.13 -9.70
N ARG A 2 4.26 -9.86 -10.95
CA ARG A 2 4.71 -10.65 -12.12
C ARG A 2 6.24 -10.75 -12.25
N GLY A 3 6.96 -9.67 -11.92
CA GLY A 3 8.43 -9.63 -11.95
C GLY A 3 9.16 -10.51 -10.92
N SER A 4 8.45 -11.18 -9.99
CA SER A 4 9.09 -12.13 -9.07
C SER A 4 9.33 -13.51 -9.69
N GLY A 5 8.77 -13.79 -10.87
CA GLY A 5 8.81 -15.12 -11.51
C GLY A 5 8.02 -16.20 -10.76
N ASN A 6 7.36 -15.87 -9.64
CA ASN A 6 6.64 -16.84 -8.82
C ASN A 6 5.14 -16.83 -9.14
N ARG A 7 4.67 -17.87 -9.84
CA ARG A 7 3.27 -18.02 -10.25
C ARG A 7 2.30 -18.04 -9.06
N LYS A 8 2.61 -18.82 -8.01
CA LYS A 8 1.75 -18.93 -6.82
C LYS A 8 1.58 -17.58 -6.12
N LEU A 9 2.68 -16.81 -6.00
CA LEU A 9 2.63 -15.47 -5.44
C LEU A 9 1.77 -14.53 -6.29
N TYR A 10 1.92 -14.57 -7.61
CA TYR A 10 1.11 -13.76 -8.51
C TYR A 10 -0.39 -14.07 -8.39
N GLU A 11 -0.75 -15.36 -8.35
CA GLU A 11 -2.14 -15.82 -8.19
C GLU A 11 -2.71 -15.36 -6.84
N LEU A 12 -1.99 -15.59 -5.74
CA LEU A 12 -2.40 -15.17 -4.40
C LEU A 12 -2.72 -13.66 -4.34
N ILE A 13 -1.80 -12.82 -4.82
CA ILE A 13 -2.00 -11.37 -4.79
C ILE A 13 -3.10 -10.93 -5.76
N THR A 14 -3.30 -11.65 -6.85
CA THR A 14 -4.39 -11.37 -7.79
C THR A 14 -5.75 -11.63 -7.15
N HIS A 15 -5.91 -12.72 -6.41
CA HIS A 15 -7.17 -13.02 -5.70
C HIS A 15 -7.48 -12.01 -4.58
N LEU A 16 -6.45 -11.41 -3.96
CA LEU A 16 -6.63 -10.39 -2.92
C LEU A 16 -6.85 -8.98 -3.48
N ARG A 17 -6.69 -8.79 -4.80
CA ARG A 17 -6.64 -7.46 -5.42
C ARG A 17 -7.94 -6.68 -5.25
N ASP A 18 -9.08 -7.34 -5.40
CA ASP A 18 -10.39 -6.70 -5.26
C ASP A 18 -10.66 -6.27 -3.82
N LEU A 19 -10.18 -7.06 -2.85
CA LEU A 19 -10.24 -6.70 -1.44
C LEU A 19 -9.37 -5.47 -1.16
N PHE A 20 -8.15 -5.43 -1.68
CA PHE A 20 -7.28 -4.25 -1.55
C PHE A 20 -7.85 -3.02 -2.24
N TYR A 21 -8.54 -3.19 -3.37
CA TYR A 21 -9.18 -2.09 -4.09
C TYR A 21 -10.24 -1.41 -3.23
N LYS A 22 -11.10 -2.18 -2.56
CA LYS A 22 -12.13 -1.63 -1.65
C LYS A 22 -11.51 -0.72 -0.57
N TYR A 23 -10.50 -1.22 0.14
CA TYR A 23 -9.82 -0.42 1.17
C TYR A 23 -9.09 0.78 0.58
N ARG A 24 -8.47 0.64 -0.58
CA ARG A 24 -7.79 1.75 -1.25
C ARG A 24 -8.74 2.89 -1.60
N VAL A 25 -9.96 2.60 -2.06
CA VAL A 25 -10.97 3.63 -2.36
C VAL A 25 -11.28 4.45 -1.11
N PHE A 26 -11.52 3.80 0.03
CA PHE A 26 -11.75 4.51 1.30
C PHE A 26 -10.53 5.30 1.73
N ILE A 27 -9.33 4.69 1.72
CA ILE A 27 -8.09 5.37 2.11
C ILE A 27 -7.82 6.62 1.26
N LEU A 28 -8.05 6.55 -0.05
CA LEU A 28 -7.84 7.69 -0.96
C LEU A 28 -8.94 8.76 -0.87
N SER A 29 -10.06 8.48 -0.21
CA SER A 29 -11.08 9.49 0.09
C SER A 29 -10.73 10.35 1.31
N ILE A 30 -9.78 9.90 2.14
CA ILE A 30 -9.30 10.64 3.32
C ILE A 30 -8.45 11.83 2.85
N GLU A 31 -8.73 13.01 3.40
CA GLU A 31 -8.00 14.23 3.06
C GLU A 31 -6.48 14.06 3.25
N GLY A 32 -5.70 14.47 2.25
CA GLY A 32 -4.23 14.38 2.26
C GLY A 32 -3.64 12.99 1.97
N MET A 33 -4.41 11.90 2.12
CA MET A 33 -3.91 10.55 1.87
C MET A 33 -3.48 10.27 0.42
N PRO A 34 -4.15 10.77 -0.63
CA PRO A 34 -3.68 10.60 -2.01
C PRO A 34 -2.25 11.10 -2.23
N GLN A 35 -1.92 12.28 -1.70
CA GLN A 35 -0.61 12.89 -1.83
C GLN A 35 0.44 12.11 -1.04
N ILE A 36 0.12 11.69 0.18
CA ILE A 36 0.99 10.86 1.03
C ILE A 36 1.29 9.53 0.35
N CYS A 37 0.27 8.80 -0.12
CA CYS A 37 0.45 7.51 -0.80
C CYS A 37 1.29 7.65 -2.07
N LEU A 38 1.07 8.69 -2.87
CA LEU A 38 1.86 8.94 -4.07
C LEU A 38 3.34 9.20 -3.73
N GLN A 39 3.60 9.97 -2.67
CA GLN A 39 4.96 10.25 -2.22
C GLN A 39 5.66 8.99 -1.72
N ASP A 40 4.97 8.15 -0.94
CA ASP A 40 5.50 6.86 -0.49
C ASP A 40 5.89 5.97 -1.67
N HIS A 41 5.01 5.85 -2.68
CA HIS A 41 5.29 5.06 -3.87
C HIS A 41 6.53 5.58 -4.63
N ARG A 42 6.69 6.89 -4.75
CA ARG A 42 7.87 7.49 -5.39
C ARG A 42 9.14 7.13 -4.64
N GLU A 43 9.13 7.19 -3.31
CA GLU A 43 10.30 6.86 -2.50
C GLU A 43 10.62 5.36 -2.54
N MET A 44 9.59 4.50 -2.49
CA MET A 44 9.75 3.05 -2.72
C MET A 44 10.42 2.75 -4.04
N LEU A 45 9.99 3.39 -5.13
CA LEU A 45 10.60 3.17 -6.44
C LEU A 45 12.07 3.60 -6.49
N LYS A 46 12.46 4.69 -5.79
CA LYS A 46 13.87 5.09 -5.71
C LYS A 46 14.72 4.05 -4.99
N VAL A 47 14.25 3.55 -3.85
CA VAL A 47 14.98 2.53 -3.08
C VAL A 47 14.99 1.18 -3.80
N MET A 48 13.92 0.82 -4.51
CA MET A 48 13.91 -0.38 -5.36
C MET A 48 15.00 -0.32 -6.43
N ARG A 49 15.24 0.86 -7.03
CA ARG A 49 16.32 1.06 -8.01
C ARG A 49 17.72 0.92 -7.41
N SER A 50 17.90 1.18 -6.12
CA SER A 50 19.19 0.99 -5.44
C SER A 50 19.44 -0.46 -5.02
N GLY A 51 18.46 -1.36 -5.19
CA GLY A 51 18.59 -2.77 -4.84
C GLY A 51 18.51 -3.09 -3.34
N ASP A 52 18.17 -2.12 -2.49
CA ASP A 52 18.08 -2.33 -1.03
C ASP A 52 16.74 -2.97 -0.64
N ALA A 53 16.65 -4.28 -0.80
CA ALA A 53 15.43 -5.05 -0.54
C ALA A 53 14.91 -4.88 0.90
N ARG A 54 15.80 -4.77 1.91
CA ARG A 54 15.39 -4.61 3.32
C ARG A 54 14.74 -3.25 3.56
N LYS A 55 15.30 -2.19 2.98
CA LYS A 55 14.71 -0.85 3.08
C LYS A 55 13.39 -0.78 2.31
N VAL A 56 13.30 -1.39 1.12
CA VAL A 56 12.03 -1.48 0.38
C VAL A 56 10.97 -2.17 1.22
N GLU A 57 11.28 -3.33 1.81
CA GLU A 57 10.32 -4.08 2.62
C GLU A 57 9.79 -3.24 3.80
N ARG A 58 10.68 -2.57 4.53
CA ARG A 58 10.31 -1.70 5.64
C ARG A 58 9.35 -0.60 5.18
N MET A 59 9.67 0.11 4.10
CA MET A 59 8.84 1.20 3.60
C MET A 59 7.47 0.72 3.10
N VAL A 60 7.41 -0.46 2.48
CA VAL A 60 6.13 -1.07 2.09
C VAL A 60 5.28 -1.38 3.31
N ARG A 61 5.87 -1.93 4.39
CA ARG A 61 5.15 -2.21 5.64
C ARG A 61 4.63 -0.93 6.29
N GLU A 62 5.46 0.11 6.36
CA GLU A 62 5.08 1.43 6.90
C GLU A 62 3.91 2.05 6.12
N HIS A 63 3.96 1.99 4.79
CA HIS A 63 2.88 2.49 3.92
C HIS A 63 1.55 1.78 4.15
N ILE A 64 1.57 0.44 4.23
CA ILE A 64 0.36 -0.35 4.48
C ILE A 64 -0.21 -0.03 5.87
N ASN A 65 0.64 0.03 6.89
CA ASN A 65 0.21 0.33 8.26
C ASN A 65 -0.36 1.74 8.39
N ARG A 66 0.25 2.74 7.76
CA ARG A 66 -0.27 4.11 7.76
C ARG A 66 -1.66 4.19 7.15
N GLY A 67 -1.87 3.54 5.99
CA GLY A 67 -3.19 3.47 5.36
C GLY A 67 -4.24 2.82 6.27
N LYS A 68 -3.87 1.73 6.94
CA LYS A 68 -4.72 1.05 7.93
C LYS A 68 -5.07 1.96 9.10
N GLU A 69 -4.10 2.62 9.71
CA GLU A 69 -4.30 3.50 10.86
C GLU A 69 -5.20 4.68 10.54
N GLN A 70 -5.00 5.32 9.38
CA GLN A 70 -5.85 6.43 8.93
C GLN A 70 -7.29 5.96 8.69
N LEU A 71 -7.48 4.81 8.01
CA LEU A 71 -8.81 4.25 7.82
C LEU A 71 -9.51 3.93 9.15
N MET A 72 -8.80 3.31 10.10
CA MET A 72 -9.35 3.02 11.42
C MET A 72 -9.78 4.27 12.17
N GLN A 73 -8.98 5.35 12.11
CA GLN A 73 -9.33 6.63 12.72
C GLN A 73 -10.60 7.25 12.11
N GLU A 74 -10.81 7.11 10.80
CA GLU A 74 -12.03 7.62 10.16
C GLU A 74 -13.28 6.80 10.52
N ILE A 75 -13.12 5.48 10.66
CA ILE A 75 -14.17 4.57 11.16
C ILE A 75 -14.53 4.92 12.61
N GLU A 76 -13.54 5.10 13.48
CA GLU A 76 -13.76 5.46 14.89
C GLU A 76 -14.50 6.80 15.05
N LYS A 77 -14.30 7.73 14.11
CA LYS A 77 -14.99 9.03 14.07
C LYS A 77 -16.35 8.97 13.36
N GLY A 78 -16.75 7.82 12.82
CA GLY A 78 -18.02 7.64 12.11
C GLY A 78 -18.12 8.40 10.78
N ARG A 79 -16.98 8.66 10.13
CA ARG A 79 -16.93 9.37 8.82
C ARG A 79 -16.88 8.44 7.62
N ILE A 80 -16.65 7.16 7.88
CA ILE A 80 -16.71 6.01 6.96
C ILE A 80 -17.41 4.89 7.73
#